data_AF-A0A163YMQ5-F1
#
_entry.id   AF-A0A163YMQ5-F1
#
_cell.length_a   1.000
_cell.length_b   1.000
_cell.length_c   1.000
_cell.angle_alpha   90.00
_cell.angle_beta   90.00
_cell.angle_gamma   90.00
#
_symmetry.space_group_name_H-M   'P 1'
#
loop_
_entity.id
_entity.type
_entity.pdbx_description
1 polymer ?
#
loop_
_entity_poly.entity_id
_entity_poly.type
_entity_poly.pdbx_seq_one_letter_code
_entity_poly.pdbx_strand_id
1 'polypeptide(L)'
;MDVNGDFQTTLVQGHRGYYQQMFWLVVDRDPEGLNCRPINGGEPLVKLDYGGILMTQVKSAETNAISLREGLPWLKVTLNRLSSPQLDLRQGAERRGPYHCQVRASADLIAPINLSAIDELRRIGLD
;
A
#
# COMPACT_ATOMS: atom_id res chain seq x y z
N MET A 1 -22.32 6.64 -2.09
CA MET A 1 -21.23 5.80 -1.52
C MET A 1 -20.00 6.67 -1.48
N ASP A 2 -19.31 6.72 -0.33
CA ASP A 2 -18.03 7.40 -0.22
C ASP A 2 -17.04 6.76 -1.21
N VAL A 3 -16.53 7.56 -2.15
CA VAL A 3 -15.56 7.11 -3.18
C VAL A 3 -14.25 6.64 -2.57
N ASN A 4 -13.98 7.04 -1.32
CA ASN A 4 -12.81 6.59 -0.62
C ASN A 4 -12.92 5.10 -0.28
N GLY A 5 -14.11 4.55 0.02
CA GLY A 5 -14.25 3.20 0.60
C GLY A 5 -13.94 3.16 2.10
N ASP A 6 -13.86 1.97 2.69
CA ASP A 6 -13.55 1.81 4.12
C ASP A 6 -12.04 1.86 4.39
N PHE A 7 -11.47 3.06 4.32
CA PHE A 7 -10.07 3.34 4.62
C PHE A 7 -9.96 4.19 5.88
N GLN A 8 -10.54 3.70 6.98
CA GLN A 8 -10.42 4.33 8.30
C GLN A 8 -9.36 3.65 9.17
N THR A 9 -9.14 2.36 8.97
CA THR A 9 -8.24 1.55 9.79
C THR A 9 -7.66 0.38 9.03
N THR A 10 -6.41 0.00 9.36
CA THR A 10 -5.86 -1.31 8.96
C THR A 10 -6.20 -2.44 9.92
N LEU A 11 -6.93 -2.16 11.00
CA LEU A 11 -7.41 -3.17 11.96
C LEU A 11 -8.86 -3.51 11.62
N VAL A 12 -9.07 -4.66 11.00
CA VAL A 12 -10.38 -5.10 10.51
C VAL A 12 -10.97 -6.11 11.48
N GLN A 13 -12.26 -5.98 11.77
CA GLN A 13 -12.97 -6.92 12.63
C GLN A 13 -13.28 -8.21 11.87
N GLY A 14 -12.71 -9.32 12.31
CA GLY A 14 -13.05 -10.67 11.86
C GLY A 14 -13.87 -11.44 12.88
N HIS A 15 -14.25 -12.66 12.53
CA HIS A 15 -15.04 -13.55 13.40
C HIS A 15 -14.31 -13.95 14.69
N ARG A 16 -12.96 -13.92 14.70
CA ARG A 16 -12.12 -14.34 15.83
C ARG A 16 -11.42 -13.17 16.53
N GLY A 17 -11.85 -11.93 16.26
CA GLY A 17 -11.22 -10.72 16.75
C GLY A 17 -10.67 -9.85 15.63
N TYR A 18 -9.86 -8.86 15.99
CA TYR A 18 -9.26 -7.95 15.02
C TYR A 18 -8.06 -8.60 14.34
N TYR A 19 -7.96 -8.39 13.03
CA TYR A 19 -6.79 -8.76 12.25
C TYR A 19 -6.24 -7.55 11.52
N GLN A 20 -4.96 -7.57 11.25
CA GLN A 20 -4.31 -6.52 10.51
C GLN A 20 -4.43 -6.78 9.01
N GLN A 21 -5.00 -5.83 8.27
CA GLN A 21 -4.98 -5.83 6.81
C GLN A 21 -3.54 -5.56 6.37
N MET A 22 -2.85 -6.62 5.95
CA MET A 22 -1.41 -6.59 5.66
C MET A 22 -1.08 -6.21 4.23
N PHE A 23 -1.93 -6.57 3.27
CA PHE A 23 -1.59 -6.51 1.85
C PHE A 23 -2.64 -5.78 1.04
N TRP A 24 -2.17 -5.04 0.04
CA TRP A 24 -3.02 -4.20 -0.79
C TRP A 24 -2.57 -4.35 -2.25
N LEU A 25 -3.53 -4.52 -3.15
CA LEU A 25 -3.33 -4.51 -4.59
C LEU A 25 -3.46 -3.08 -5.10
N VAL A 26 -2.51 -2.63 -5.91
CA VAL A 26 -2.62 -1.38 -6.67
C VAL A 26 -3.57 -1.63 -7.84
N VAL A 27 -4.74 -0.99 -7.80
CA VAL A 27 -5.77 -1.05 -8.86
C VAL A 27 -5.87 0.25 -9.66
N ASP A 28 -5.16 1.27 -9.20
CA ASP A 28 -4.82 2.55 -9.83
C ASP A 28 -5.59 2.88 -11.12
N ARG A 29 -6.70 3.59 -10.94
CA ARG A 29 -7.49 4.20 -12.02
C ARG A 29 -7.11 5.65 -12.29
N ASP A 30 -6.10 6.18 -11.59
CA ASP A 30 -5.65 7.56 -11.74
C ASP A 30 -4.68 7.65 -12.94
N PRO A 31 -4.93 8.54 -13.92
CA PRO A 31 -4.01 8.71 -15.05
C PRO A 31 -2.61 9.19 -14.63
N GLU A 32 -2.47 9.88 -13.49
CA GLU A 32 -1.17 10.28 -12.95
C GLU A 32 -0.46 9.13 -12.21
N GLY A 33 -1.23 8.11 -11.87
CA GLY A 33 -0.84 6.91 -11.16
C GLY A 33 -0.64 7.06 -9.65
N LEU A 34 -0.52 5.93 -8.96
CA LEU A 34 -0.38 5.89 -7.51
C LEU A 34 1.06 6.20 -7.10
N ASN A 35 1.20 7.31 -6.38
CA ASN A 35 2.50 7.78 -5.90
C ASN A 35 2.73 7.43 -4.43
N CYS A 36 3.88 6.84 -4.16
CA CYS A 36 4.43 6.66 -2.83
C CYS A 36 5.28 7.89 -2.46
N ARG A 37 4.87 8.56 -1.38
CA ARG A 37 5.43 9.82 -0.88
C ARG A 37 6.09 9.64 0.49
N PRO A 38 7.01 10.52 0.92
CA PRO A 38 7.55 10.46 2.27
C PRO A 38 6.42 10.52 3.31
N ILE A 39 6.58 9.83 4.44
CA ILE A 39 5.58 9.79 5.52
C ILE A 39 5.22 11.20 6.03
N ASN A 40 6.17 12.13 5.99
CA ASN A 40 5.95 13.52 6.40
C ASN A 40 5.36 14.41 5.29
N GLY A 41 5.10 13.87 4.09
CA GLY A 41 4.71 14.63 2.90
C GLY A 41 5.89 15.07 2.06
N GLY A 42 5.62 15.69 0.92
CA GLY A 42 6.62 16.10 -0.06
C GLY A 42 6.44 15.40 -1.41
N GLU A 43 7.49 15.51 -2.24
CA GLU A 43 7.48 15.01 -3.61
C GLU A 43 7.35 13.48 -3.70
N PRO A 44 6.72 12.95 -4.76
CA PRO A 44 6.71 11.53 -5.05
C PRO A 44 8.12 10.95 -5.10
N LEU A 45 8.31 9.81 -4.45
CA LEU A 45 9.57 9.09 -4.45
C LEU A 45 9.53 7.90 -5.40
N VAL A 46 8.36 7.29 -5.49
CA VAL A 46 8.13 6.08 -6.26
C VAL A 46 6.76 6.20 -6.90
N LYS A 47 6.69 5.97 -8.21
CA LYS A 47 5.43 5.67 -8.89
C LYS A 47 5.21 4.17 -8.89
N LEU A 48 4.02 3.75 -8.47
CA LEU A 48 3.63 2.35 -8.34
C LEU A 48 2.82 1.93 -9.56
N ASP A 49 3.14 0.77 -10.10
CA ASP A 49 2.41 0.21 -11.24
C ASP A 49 1.14 -0.52 -10.81
N TYR A 50 0.15 -0.51 -11.71
CA TYR A 50 -1.04 -1.33 -11.62
C TYR A 50 -0.68 -2.81 -11.42
N GLY A 51 -1.38 -3.50 -10.52
CA GLY A 51 -1.10 -4.88 -10.15
C GLY A 51 -0.01 -5.04 -9.08
N GLY A 52 0.66 -3.94 -8.66
CA GLY A 52 1.63 -3.95 -7.57
C GLY A 52 1.03 -4.38 -6.24
N ILE A 53 1.83 -5.08 -5.41
CA ILE A 53 1.43 -5.45 -4.05
C ILE A 53 2.16 -4.56 -3.04
N LEU A 54 1.38 -3.85 -2.23
CA LEU A 54 1.86 -3.05 -1.12
C LEU A 54 1.68 -3.79 0.19
N MET A 55 2.65 -3.66 1.09
CA MET A 55 2.55 -4.18 2.44
C MET A 55 2.32 -3.04 3.41
N THR A 56 1.38 -3.20 4.33
CA THR A 56 1.18 -2.30 5.46
C THR A 56 2.47 -2.14 6.26
N GLN A 57 2.82 -0.90 6.64
CA GLN A 57 3.92 -0.69 7.59
C GLN A 57 3.46 -1.05 9.00
N VAL A 58 3.94 -2.18 9.52
CA VAL A 58 3.59 -2.67 10.87
C VAL A 58 4.73 -2.39 11.85
N LYS A 59 4.40 -1.77 12.99
CA LYS A 59 5.34 -1.55 14.11
C LYS A 59 4.99 -2.38 15.35
N SER A 60 3.71 -2.70 15.52
CA SER A 60 3.12 -3.54 16.57
C SER A 60 1.79 -4.13 16.09
N ALA A 61 1.20 -5.07 16.84
CA ALA A 61 -0.07 -5.72 16.50
C ALA A 61 -1.26 -4.73 16.42
N GLU A 62 -1.17 -3.61 17.13
CA GLU A 62 -2.19 -2.55 17.21
C GLU A 62 -1.94 -1.42 16.20
N THR A 63 -0.99 -1.60 15.27
CA THR A 63 -0.66 -0.54 14.32
C THR A 63 -1.84 -0.26 13.39
N ASN A 64 -2.45 0.92 13.53
CA ASN A 64 -3.24 1.52 12.46
C ASN A 64 -2.30 2.29 11.51
N ALA A 65 -2.11 1.76 10.31
CA ALA A 65 -1.24 2.38 9.31
C ALA A 65 -1.96 3.40 8.43
N ILE A 66 -3.26 3.60 8.61
CA ILE A 66 -4.01 4.66 7.95
C ILE A 66 -3.96 5.93 8.80
N SER A 67 -3.63 7.04 8.16
CA SER A 67 -3.69 8.38 8.75
C SER A 67 -4.45 9.32 7.84
N LEU A 68 -5.22 10.24 8.43
CA LEU A 68 -5.87 11.30 7.68
C LEU A 68 -4.92 12.49 7.54
N ARG A 69 -4.77 13.00 6.32
CA ARG A 69 -4.09 14.28 6.04
C ARG A 69 -5.02 15.09 5.15
N GLU A 70 -5.39 16.28 5.62
CA GLU A 70 -6.32 17.16 4.89
C GLU A 70 -7.67 16.48 4.56
N GLY A 71 -8.15 15.61 5.45
CA GLY A 71 -9.39 14.85 5.27
C GLY A 71 -9.28 13.65 4.34
N LEU A 72 -8.14 13.44 3.69
CA LEU A 72 -7.89 12.29 2.81
C LEU A 72 -7.15 11.18 3.57
N PRO A 73 -7.54 9.91 3.41
CA PRO A 73 -6.82 8.80 4.02
C PRO A 73 -5.52 8.46 3.27
N TRP A 74 -4.47 8.22 4.04
CA TRP A 74 -3.14 7.84 3.57
C TRP A 74 -2.69 6.57 4.27
N LEU A 75 -2.35 5.55 3.50
CA LEU A 75 -1.85 4.28 3.99
C LEU A 75 -0.32 4.30 4.04
N LYS A 76 0.25 4.05 5.22
CA LYS A 76 1.69 3.83 5.40
C LYS A 76 2.05 2.42 4.97
N VAL A 77 3.00 2.31 4.05
CA VAL A 77 3.40 1.05 3.43
C VAL A 77 4.90 0.81 3.54
N THR A 78 5.27 -0.46 3.47
CA THR A 78 6.62 -0.93 3.24
C THR A 78 6.70 -1.48 1.83
N LEU A 79 7.48 -0.82 0.98
CA LEU A 79 7.82 -1.30 -0.34
C LEU A 79 8.94 -2.33 -0.22
N ASN A 80 8.64 -3.56 -0.66
CA ASN A 80 9.58 -4.67 -0.69
C ASN A 80 9.76 -5.15 -2.14
N ARG A 81 10.35 -6.34 -2.33
CA ARG A 81 10.53 -6.93 -3.67
C ARG A 81 9.22 -7.31 -4.38
N LEU A 82 8.12 -7.54 -3.65
CA LEU A 82 6.81 -7.90 -4.21
C LEU A 82 6.02 -6.68 -4.72
N SER A 83 6.48 -5.48 -4.37
CA SER A 83 5.94 -4.26 -4.93
C SER A 83 6.43 -4.13 -6.38
N SER A 84 5.63 -4.67 -7.32
CA SER A 84 5.82 -4.65 -8.80
C SER A 84 6.05 -3.23 -9.36
N PRO A 85 6.52 -3.08 -10.63
CA PRO A 85 7.63 -2.20 -10.95
C PRO A 85 7.46 -0.77 -10.46
N GLN A 86 8.55 -0.28 -9.91
CA GLN A 86 8.60 0.96 -9.18
C GLN A 86 9.49 1.89 -9.97
N LEU A 87 8.92 2.91 -10.60
CA LEU A 87 9.74 3.99 -11.10
C LEU A 87 10.26 4.76 -9.89
N ASP A 88 11.51 4.49 -9.51
CA ASP A 88 12.20 5.25 -8.48
C ASP A 88 12.53 6.63 -9.05
N LEU A 89 11.82 7.64 -8.56
CA LEU A 89 11.97 9.03 -9.01
C LEU A 89 13.18 9.71 -8.33
N ARG A 90 13.83 9.02 -7.39
CA ARG A 90 15.02 9.52 -6.73
C ARG A 90 16.23 9.30 -7.65
N GLN A 91 16.89 10.39 -8.02
CA GLN A 91 18.14 10.27 -8.78
C GLN A 91 19.23 9.59 -7.93
N GLY A 92 19.86 8.54 -8.46
CA GLY A 92 21.10 7.96 -7.93
C GLY A 92 20.98 7.03 -6.70
N ALA A 93 19.78 6.63 -6.29
CA ALA A 93 19.60 5.78 -5.11
C ALA A 93 19.52 4.28 -5.47
N GLU A 94 20.59 3.52 -5.22
CA GLU A 94 20.48 2.06 -5.14
C GLU A 94 19.60 1.67 -3.94
N ARG A 95 18.58 0.84 -4.18
CA ARG A 95 17.70 0.34 -3.11
C ARG A 95 18.42 -0.73 -2.29
N ARG A 96 18.95 -0.32 -1.13
CA ARG A 96 19.65 -1.23 -0.20
C ARG A 96 18.75 -1.96 0.81
N GLY A 97 17.43 -1.74 0.77
CA GLY A 97 16.51 -2.35 1.73
C GLY A 97 15.04 -1.97 1.52
N PRO A 98 14.13 -2.49 2.36
CA PRO A 98 12.72 -2.10 2.34
C PRO A 98 12.58 -0.60 2.56
N TYR A 99 11.65 0.00 1.82
CA TYR A 99 11.43 1.45 1.88
C TYR A 99 10.07 1.76 2.49
N HIS A 100 10.02 2.69 3.44
CA HIS A 100 8.77 3.08 4.09
C HIS A 100 8.25 4.41 3.55
N CYS A 101 7.00 4.43 3.13
CA CYS A 101 6.36 5.61 2.57
C CYS A 101 4.85 5.59 2.82
N GLN A 102 4.13 6.52 2.22
CA GLN A 102 2.68 6.54 2.24
C GLN A 102 2.08 6.71 0.85
N VAL A 103 0.91 6.13 0.64
CA VAL A 103 0.10 6.26 -0.59
C VAL A 103 -1.28 6.79 -0.24
N ARG A 104 -1.92 7.51 -1.16
CA ARG A 104 -3.32 7.89 -1.00
C ARG A 104 -4.17 6.61 -1.00
N ALA A 105 -5.04 6.49 -0.02
CA ALA A 105 -5.88 5.31 0.15
C ALA A 105 -7.27 5.60 -0.42
N SER A 106 -7.67 4.92 -1.47
CA SER A 106 -9.05 4.96 -1.94
C SER A 106 -9.35 3.70 -2.74
N ALA A 107 -10.63 3.37 -2.87
CA ALA A 107 -11.10 2.21 -3.63
C ALA A 107 -10.74 2.27 -5.13
N ASP A 108 -10.45 3.47 -5.65
CA ASP A 108 -9.98 3.66 -7.03
C ASP A 108 -8.46 3.46 -7.20
N LEU A 109 -7.70 3.37 -6.11
CA LEU A 109 -6.24 3.30 -6.14
C LEU A 109 -5.70 1.98 -5.60
N ILE A 110 -6.28 1.50 -4.50
CA ILE A 110 -5.85 0.28 -3.83
C ILE A 110 -7.04 -0.55 -3.38
N ALA A 111 -6.86 -1.87 -3.35
CA ALA A 111 -7.84 -2.81 -2.84
C ALA A 111 -7.20 -3.74 -1.80
N PRO A 112 -7.88 -4.04 -0.67
CA PRO A 112 -7.36 -5.01 0.30
C PRO A 112 -7.31 -6.40 -0.31
N ILE A 113 -6.20 -7.12 -0.11
CA ILE A 113 -6.05 -8.52 -0.52
C ILE A 113 -5.63 -9.40 0.66
N ASN A 114 -6.05 -10.67 0.63
CA ASN A 114 -5.70 -11.64 1.65
C ASN A 114 -4.40 -12.38 1.27
N LEU A 115 -3.73 -12.94 2.28
CA LEU A 115 -2.54 -13.80 2.10
C LEU A 115 -2.78 -14.96 1.13
N SER A 116 -3.98 -15.53 1.12
CA SER A 116 -4.34 -16.61 0.18
C SER A 116 -4.24 -16.19 -1.28
N ALA A 117 -4.53 -14.92 -1.60
CA ALA A 117 -4.36 -14.39 -2.95
C ALA A 117 -2.87 -14.29 -3.34
N ILE A 118 -1.99 -14.02 -2.37
CA ILE A 118 -0.54 -13.99 -2.59
C ILE A 118 0.02 -15.41 -2.78
N ASP A 119 -0.44 -16.37 -1.98
CA ASP A 119 -0.03 -17.77 -2.13
C ASP A 119 -0.44 -18.35 -3.49
N GLU A 120 -1.58 -17.91 -4.03
CA GLU A 120 -2.02 -18.26 -5.38
C GLU A 120 -1.11 -17.66 -6.46
N LEU A 121 -0.72 -16.38 -6.36
CA LEU A 121 0.23 -15.75 -7.28
C LEU A 121 1.59 -16.48 -7.31
N ARG A 122 2.11 -16.86 -6.14
CA ARG A 122 3.35 -17.65 -6.03
C ARG A 122 3.26 -19.02 -6.69
N ARG A 123 2.09 -19.67 -6.61
CA ARG A 123 1.87 -20.98 -7.25
C ARG A 123 1.81 -20.89 -8.77
N ILE A 124 1.50 -19.72 -9.32
CA ILE A 124 1.37 -19.49 -10.78
C ILE A 124 2.71 -19.09 -11.42
N GLY A 125 3.77 -18.86 -10.63
CA GLY A 125 5.14 -18.68 -11.14
C GLY A 125 5.42 -17.31 -11.78
N LEU A 126 4.67 -16.28 -11.38
CA LEU A 126 4.96 -14.88 -11.73
C LEU A 126 5.82 -14.26 -10.62
N ASP A 127 7.10 -14.63 -10.58
CA ASP A 127 8.15 -14.01 -9.75
C ASP A 127 9.01 -13.04 -10.57
#